data_AF-A0AAJ0CI64-F1
#
_entry.id   AF-A0AAJ0CI64-F1
#
_cell.length_a   1.000
_cell.length_b   1.000
_cell.length_c   1.000
_cell.angle_alpha   90.00
_cell.angle_beta   90.00
_cell.angle_gamma   90.00
#
_symmetry.space_group_name_H-M   'P 1'
#
loop_
_entity.id
_entity.type
_entity.pdbx_description
1 polymer ?
#
loop_
_entity_poly.entity_id
_entity_poly.type
_entity_poly.pdbx_seq_one_letter_code
_entity_poly.pdbx_strand_id
1 'polypeptide(L)'
;MASASSKVGGLAVAVRVIVPVALGSAGYAASKVHWPTAIHSFLTGPGRTSRILLLLFVVFNWKNLPFAWTYRVFYAIVYHNILRKSPDLSPRALFKPMISETRAPLLEIDYNLHKSNSTYFTDLDIARTHLVSYLTRPAMRSLTYNDKTGLVIDPQTNKPAKGPMGIMLGSVACTFKREIRAYRGYELWSKVLSWDRKWLYMVTHFVPKGTAKPTEWLDPRFGKVRTRSGKDASGGWEKKIHATAVSKYVFKLGRFTVHPAIVLGDSGLLPERPGGWRSGDNQVGDESVDLGVVNLLADGEWDWKRVEAQRRKGMEIAGHVQALDETTELFDGGTYGALANIGPC
;
A
#
# COMPACT_ATOMS: atom_id res chain seq x y z
N MET A 1 -11.56 -7.68 15.15
CA MET A 1 -11.42 -6.49 14.26
C MET A 1 -12.81 -5.95 13.93
N ALA A 2 -13.18 -4.82 14.55
CA ALA A 2 -14.45 -4.16 14.30
C ALA A 2 -14.58 -3.75 12.82
N SER A 3 -15.77 -3.98 12.24
CA SER A 3 -16.05 -3.81 10.81
C SER A 3 -15.87 -2.35 10.36
N ALA A 4 -14.73 -2.06 9.73
CA ALA A 4 -14.56 -0.83 8.94
C ALA A 4 -15.40 -0.86 7.64
N SER A 5 -16.01 -1.99 7.29
CA SER A 5 -16.73 -2.14 6.02
C SER A 5 -18.09 -1.41 6.01
N SER A 6 -18.78 -1.27 7.15
CA SER A 6 -20.04 -0.50 7.23
C SER A 6 -19.86 1.00 6.94
N LYS A 7 -18.63 1.53 7.03
CA LYS A 7 -18.31 2.94 6.77
C LYS A 7 -18.11 3.28 5.29
N VAL A 8 -17.96 2.27 4.41
CA VAL A 8 -17.69 2.47 2.97
C VAL A 8 -18.91 3.04 2.23
N GLY A 9 -20.13 2.67 2.64
CA GLY A 9 -21.37 3.22 2.06
C GLY A 9 -21.57 4.71 2.35
N GLY A 10 -21.29 5.14 3.59
CA GLY A 10 -21.29 6.56 3.98
C GLY A 10 -20.19 7.36 3.29
N LEU A 11 -19.03 6.75 3.06
CA LEU A 11 -17.93 7.35 2.31
C LEU A 11 -18.30 7.59 0.83
N ALA A 12 -19.04 6.70 0.19
CA ALA A 12 -19.48 6.88 -1.20
C ALA A 12 -20.44 8.06 -1.37
N VAL A 13 -21.36 8.28 -0.42
CA VAL A 13 -22.26 9.46 -0.37
C VAL A 13 -21.47 10.73 -0.06
N ALA A 14 -20.56 10.68 0.91
CA ALA A 14 -19.69 11.81 1.26
C ALA A 14 -18.81 12.24 0.07
N VAL A 15 -18.23 11.30 -0.66
CA VAL A 15 -17.39 11.60 -1.83
C VAL A 15 -18.19 12.17 -3.01
N ARG A 16 -19.46 11.75 -3.19
CA ARG A 16 -20.28 12.21 -4.32
C ARG A 16 -20.98 13.54 -4.09
N VAL A 17 -21.30 13.89 -2.84
CA VAL A 17 -22.07 15.11 -2.52
C VAL A 17 -21.24 16.11 -1.71
N ILE A 18 -20.63 15.66 -0.61
CA ILE A 18 -19.91 16.56 0.31
C ILE A 18 -18.65 17.11 -0.35
N VAL A 19 -17.89 16.27 -1.06
CA VAL A 19 -16.64 16.72 -1.70
C VAL A 19 -16.89 17.76 -2.81
N PRO A 20 -17.80 17.56 -3.78
CA PRO A 20 -18.09 18.59 -4.79
C PRO A 20 -18.66 19.87 -4.18
N VAL A 21 -19.54 19.78 -3.17
CA VAL A 21 -20.07 20.95 -2.48
C VAL A 21 -18.95 21.69 -1.75
N ALA A 22 -18.11 21.01 -0.97
CA ALA A 22 -17.00 21.63 -0.27
C ALA A 22 -16.00 22.29 -1.22
N LEU A 23 -15.64 21.62 -2.33
CA LEU A 23 -14.77 22.19 -3.35
C LEU A 23 -15.41 23.37 -4.07
N GLY A 24 -16.70 23.29 -4.40
CA GLY A 24 -17.45 24.36 -5.03
C GLY A 24 -17.58 25.58 -4.11
N SER A 25 -17.88 25.38 -2.83
CA SER A 25 -17.94 26.43 -1.82
C SER A 25 -16.58 27.07 -1.59
N ALA A 26 -15.51 26.27 -1.48
CA ALA A 26 -14.15 26.78 -1.34
C ALA A 26 -13.71 27.58 -2.59
N GLY A 27 -14.02 27.08 -3.79
CA GLY A 27 -13.76 27.77 -5.05
C GLY A 27 -14.54 29.08 -5.18
N TYR A 28 -15.82 29.09 -4.79
CA TYR A 28 -16.65 30.30 -4.76
C TYR A 28 -16.09 31.33 -3.77
N ALA A 29 -15.77 30.92 -2.55
CA ALA A 29 -15.14 31.80 -1.55
C ALA A 29 -13.81 32.37 -2.07
N ALA A 30 -12.95 31.54 -2.67
CA ALA A 30 -11.70 31.97 -3.28
C ALA A 30 -11.91 32.96 -4.44
N SER A 31 -12.99 32.80 -5.23
CA SER A 31 -13.29 33.71 -6.33
C SER A 31 -13.69 35.11 -5.88
N LYS A 32 -14.19 35.26 -4.64
CA LYS A 32 -14.56 36.55 -4.05
C LYS A 32 -13.37 37.30 -3.45
N VAL A 33 -12.20 36.68 -3.35
CA VAL A 33 -11.00 37.30 -2.81
C VAL A 33 -10.31 38.16 -3.88
N HIS A 34 -10.04 39.42 -3.55
CA HIS A 34 -9.15 40.26 -4.34
C HIS A 34 -7.69 39.84 -4.12
N TRP A 35 -7.27 38.78 -4.83
CA TRP A 35 -5.96 38.15 -4.65
C TRP A 35 -4.75 39.09 -4.73
N PRO A 36 -4.67 40.08 -5.64
CA PRO A 36 -3.53 40.99 -5.67
C PRO A 36 -3.35 41.75 -4.36
N THR A 37 -4.43 42.31 -3.82
CA THR A 37 -4.43 43.03 -2.55
C THR A 37 -4.15 42.10 -1.37
N ALA A 38 -4.75 40.91 -1.37
CA ALA A 38 -4.54 39.91 -0.33
C ALA A 38 -3.07 39.43 -0.27
N ILE A 39 -2.47 39.12 -1.42
CA ILE A 39 -1.06 38.71 -1.53
C ILE A 39 -0.14 39.87 -1.15
N HIS A 40 -0.39 41.08 -1.66
CA HIS A 40 0.41 42.25 -1.30
C HIS A 40 0.36 42.48 0.22
N SER A 41 -0.83 42.51 0.82
CA SER A 41 -1.01 42.64 2.27
C SER A 41 -0.35 41.51 3.05
N PHE A 42 -0.40 40.27 2.55
CA PHE A 42 0.28 39.12 3.15
C PHE A 42 1.81 39.30 3.20
N LEU A 43 2.40 39.79 2.11
CA LEU A 43 3.84 39.92 1.95
C LEU A 43 4.42 41.21 2.54
N THR A 44 3.65 42.31 2.61
CA THR A 44 4.17 43.62 3.04
C THR A 44 3.58 44.15 4.33
N GLY A 45 2.41 43.67 4.74
CA GLY A 45 1.72 44.13 5.95
C GLY A 45 2.42 43.77 7.26
N PRO A 46 1.95 44.32 8.40
CA PRO A 46 2.47 44.01 9.73
C PRO A 46 2.54 42.51 10.01
N GLY A 47 3.61 42.04 10.64
CA GLY A 47 3.82 40.61 10.88
C GLY A 47 4.13 39.78 9.62
N ARG A 48 4.57 40.40 8.51
CA ARG A 48 4.96 39.67 7.28
C ARG A 48 5.93 38.51 7.55
N THR A 49 6.92 38.72 8.42
CA THR A 49 7.97 37.73 8.68
C THR A 49 7.38 36.47 9.31
N SER A 50 6.55 36.61 10.35
CA SER A 50 5.90 35.46 11.01
C SER A 50 4.94 34.74 10.06
N ARG A 51 4.17 35.47 9.25
CA ARG A 51 3.26 34.89 8.24
C ARG A 51 4.01 34.11 7.17
N ILE A 52 5.10 34.66 6.65
CA ILE A 52 5.95 33.98 5.65
C ILE A 52 6.63 32.75 6.26
N LEU A 53 7.20 32.87 7.46
CA LEU A 53 7.81 31.73 8.15
C LEU A 53 6.81 30.63 8.45
N LEU A 54 5.59 30.96 8.89
CA LEU A 54 4.51 30.00 9.11
C LEU A 54 4.08 29.34 7.80
N LEU A 55 3.94 30.10 6.71
CA LEU A 55 3.62 29.53 5.40
C LEU A 55 4.70 28.55 4.94
N LEU A 56 5.97 28.92 5.06
CA LEU A 56 7.09 28.02 4.75
C LEU A 56 7.05 26.76 5.62
N PHE A 57 6.82 26.92 6.93
CA PHE A 57 6.68 25.79 7.86
C PHE A 57 5.56 24.83 7.44
N VAL A 58 4.38 25.36 7.10
CA VAL A 58 3.22 24.59 6.64
C VAL A 58 3.53 23.88 5.32
N VAL A 59 4.12 24.57 4.34
CA VAL A 59 4.48 23.99 3.04
C VAL A 59 5.52 22.88 3.17
N PHE A 60 6.57 23.10 3.95
CA PHE A 60 7.64 22.12 4.15
C PHE A 60 7.21 20.94 5.03
N ASN A 61 6.14 21.06 5.81
CA ASN A 61 5.60 20.01 6.66
C ASN A 61 4.18 19.58 6.25
N TRP A 62 3.80 19.79 4.99
CA TRP A 62 2.43 19.55 4.54
C TRP A 62 1.96 18.11 4.79
N LYS A 63 2.88 17.13 4.73
CA LYS A 63 2.61 15.71 5.00
C LYS A 63 2.02 15.46 6.39
N ASN A 64 2.33 16.34 7.34
CA ASN A 64 2.01 16.23 8.76
C ASN A 64 0.81 17.11 9.17
N LEU A 65 0.24 17.86 8.23
CA LEU A 65 -0.96 18.65 8.52
C LEU A 65 -2.16 17.75 8.81
N PRO A 66 -3.15 18.25 9.58
CA PRO A 66 -4.41 17.55 9.75
C PRO A 66 -4.99 17.10 8.40
N PHE A 67 -5.48 15.86 8.36
CA PHE A 67 -6.04 15.22 7.16
C PHE A 67 -5.08 14.99 5.98
N ALA A 68 -3.80 15.39 6.05
CA ALA A 68 -2.85 15.17 4.95
C ALA A 68 -2.60 13.69 4.67
N TRP A 69 -2.52 12.85 5.71
CA TRP A 69 -2.47 11.40 5.55
C TRP A 69 -3.74 10.87 4.87
N THR A 70 -4.91 11.27 5.36
CA THR A 70 -6.23 10.87 4.83
C THR A 70 -6.34 11.21 3.35
N TYR A 71 -6.00 12.46 2.99
CA TYR A 71 -5.96 12.91 1.60
C TYR A 71 -5.03 12.04 0.74
N ARG A 72 -3.79 11.77 1.19
CA ARG A 72 -2.83 10.97 0.43
C ARG A 72 -3.31 9.54 0.18
N VAL A 73 -3.94 8.90 1.18
CA VAL A 73 -4.52 7.54 1.03
C VAL A 73 -5.67 7.56 0.04
N PHE A 74 -6.66 8.45 0.22
CA PHE A 74 -7.82 8.50 -0.67
C PHE A 74 -7.47 8.97 -2.08
N TYR A 75 -6.49 9.86 -2.20
CA TYR A 75 -5.91 10.24 -3.49
C TYR A 75 -5.39 9.02 -4.22
N ALA A 76 -4.60 8.15 -3.57
CA ALA A 76 -4.08 6.93 -4.20
C ALA A 76 -5.20 5.99 -4.70
N ILE A 77 -6.27 5.84 -3.90
CA ILE A 77 -7.45 5.02 -4.25
C ILE A 77 -8.18 5.63 -5.47
N VAL A 78 -8.53 6.92 -5.39
CA VAL A 78 -9.25 7.63 -6.47
C VAL A 78 -8.41 7.69 -7.74
N TYR A 79 -7.11 7.93 -7.60
CA TYR A 79 -6.17 7.98 -8.69
C TYR A 79 -6.20 6.69 -9.51
N HIS A 80 -6.01 5.53 -8.87
CA HIS A 80 -5.94 4.26 -9.61
C HIS A 80 -7.29 3.73 -10.08
N ASN A 81 -8.39 4.07 -9.38
CA ASN A 81 -9.71 3.57 -9.74
C ASN A 81 -10.46 4.44 -10.75
N ILE A 82 -10.25 5.77 -10.70
CA ILE A 82 -11.01 6.77 -11.47
C ILE A 82 -10.12 7.51 -12.46
N LEU A 83 -9.09 8.21 -11.97
CA LEU A 83 -8.35 9.21 -12.76
C LEU A 83 -7.35 8.57 -13.74
N ARG A 84 -6.61 7.56 -13.28
CA ARG A 84 -5.54 6.89 -14.01
C ARG A 84 -5.60 5.39 -13.75
N LYS A 85 -6.33 4.71 -14.63
CA LYS A 85 -6.50 3.26 -14.60
C LYS A 85 -5.20 2.58 -15.05
N SER A 86 -4.84 1.48 -14.38
CA SER A 86 -3.78 0.58 -14.85
C SER A 86 -4.06 0.11 -16.28
N PRO A 87 -3.02 -0.14 -17.10
CA PRO A 87 -3.20 -0.92 -18.32
C PRO A 87 -3.63 -2.36 -17.97
N ASP A 88 -3.96 -3.16 -18.98
CA ASP A 88 -4.18 -4.58 -18.80
C ASP A 88 -2.85 -5.23 -18.38
N LEU A 89 -2.87 -5.88 -17.21
CA LEU A 89 -1.69 -6.48 -16.60
C LEU A 89 -1.64 -7.97 -16.95
N SER A 90 -0.43 -8.48 -17.15
CA SER A 90 -0.18 -9.92 -17.29
C SER A 90 0.42 -10.49 -16.00
N PRO A 91 0.50 -11.83 -15.85
CA PRO A 91 1.15 -12.46 -14.69
C PRO A 91 2.57 -11.95 -14.39
N ARG A 92 3.31 -11.47 -15.41
CA ARG A 92 4.63 -10.84 -15.26
C ARG A 92 4.63 -9.63 -14.32
N ALA A 93 3.49 -8.95 -14.15
CA ALA A 93 3.37 -7.76 -13.31
C ALA A 93 3.23 -8.05 -11.81
N LEU A 94 2.75 -9.25 -11.42
CA LEU A 94 2.32 -9.56 -10.06
C LEU A 94 3.38 -9.25 -8.99
N PHE A 95 4.63 -9.64 -9.25
CA PHE A 95 5.74 -9.50 -8.31
C PHE A 95 6.69 -8.34 -8.63
N LYS A 96 6.32 -7.47 -9.58
CA LYS A 96 7.15 -6.31 -9.94
C LYS A 96 6.93 -5.17 -8.93
N PRO A 97 8.00 -4.43 -8.60
CA PRO A 97 7.90 -3.33 -7.66
C PRO A 97 7.20 -2.13 -8.29
N MET A 98 6.35 -1.49 -7.49
CA MET A 98 5.96 -0.10 -7.67
C MET A 98 6.90 0.80 -6.85
N ILE A 99 7.32 1.90 -7.46
CA ILE A 99 8.26 2.86 -6.86
C ILE A 99 7.49 4.12 -6.54
N SER A 100 7.51 4.55 -5.28
CA SER A 100 7.01 5.86 -4.85
C SER A 100 8.13 6.66 -4.19
N GLU A 101 8.12 7.98 -4.38
CA GLU A 101 9.12 8.89 -3.83
C GLU A 101 8.51 9.75 -2.73
N THR A 102 9.26 9.99 -1.68
CA THR A 102 8.89 10.95 -0.62
C THR A 102 10.13 11.52 0.08
N ARG A 103 9.91 12.37 1.09
CA ARG A 103 10.94 12.99 1.94
C ARG A 103 10.51 12.94 3.40
N ALA A 104 11.48 13.08 4.30
CA ALA A 104 11.26 13.19 5.74
C ALA A 104 11.22 14.67 6.17
N PRO A 105 10.05 15.34 6.19
CA PRO A 105 9.94 16.71 6.68
C PRO A 105 10.32 16.82 8.16
N LEU A 106 10.56 18.04 8.64
CA LEU A 106 11.01 18.30 10.01
C LEU A 106 10.09 17.66 11.06
N LEU A 107 8.76 17.69 10.86
CA LEU A 107 7.78 17.08 11.76
C LEU A 107 7.76 15.54 11.74
N GLU A 108 8.59 14.89 10.91
CA GLU A 108 8.83 13.45 10.98
C GLU A 108 10.15 13.10 11.67
N ILE A 109 10.93 14.09 12.11
CA ILE A 109 12.23 13.90 12.75
C ILE A 109 12.05 13.82 14.27
N ASP A 110 12.62 12.79 14.90
CA ASP A 110 12.59 12.60 16.34
C ASP A 110 13.76 13.29 17.06
N TYR A 111 13.87 13.05 18.37
CA TYR A 111 14.92 13.61 19.21
C TYR A 111 16.34 13.13 18.85
N ASN A 112 16.46 12.03 18.09
CA ASN A 112 17.75 11.55 17.57
C ASN A 112 18.10 12.17 16.20
N LEU A 113 17.36 13.18 15.75
CA LEU A 113 17.61 13.93 14.51
C LEU A 113 17.51 13.09 13.23
N HIS A 114 16.80 11.97 13.28
CA HIS A 114 16.43 11.17 12.12
C HIS A 114 14.93 10.93 12.05
N LYS A 115 14.45 10.41 10.91
CA LYS A 115 13.06 10.02 10.73
C LYS A 115 12.61 9.10 11.87
N SER A 116 11.56 9.49 12.57
CA SER A 116 10.96 8.70 13.64
C SER A 116 10.45 7.37 13.09
N ASN A 117 10.73 6.28 13.80
CA ASN A 117 10.31 4.92 13.43
C ASN A 117 8.80 4.82 13.16
N SER A 118 7.97 5.55 13.91
CA SER A 118 6.51 5.57 13.74
C SER A 118 6.08 6.15 12.39
N THR A 119 6.84 7.11 11.85
CA THR A 119 6.46 7.81 10.62
C THR A 119 6.80 7.02 9.35
N TYR A 120 7.52 5.90 9.44
CA TYR A 120 7.68 4.98 8.30
C TYR A 120 6.34 4.37 7.89
N PHE A 121 5.46 4.12 8.86
CA PHE A 121 4.16 3.50 8.62
C PHE A 121 3.21 4.40 7.82
N THR A 122 3.31 5.73 7.99
CA THR A 122 2.49 6.67 7.21
C THR A 122 2.84 6.64 5.73
N ASP A 123 4.13 6.52 5.39
CA ASP A 123 4.58 6.39 4.00
C ASP A 123 4.30 4.98 3.44
N LEU A 124 4.37 3.93 4.28
CA LEU A 124 3.93 2.58 3.92
C LEU A 124 2.47 2.55 3.52
N ASP A 125 1.57 3.19 4.28
CA ASP A 125 0.14 3.25 3.94
C ASP A 125 -0.07 3.77 2.51
N ILE A 126 0.62 4.85 2.13
CA ILE A 126 0.47 5.46 0.81
C ILE A 126 1.03 4.55 -0.28
N ALA A 127 2.25 4.03 -0.12
CA ALA A 127 2.89 3.19 -1.12
C ALA A 127 2.13 1.88 -1.38
N ARG A 128 1.67 1.21 -0.32
CA ARG A 128 0.90 -0.04 -0.41
C ARG A 128 -0.49 0.19 -1.00
N THR A 129 -1.14 1.31 -0.67
CA THR A 129 -2.43 1.69 -1.26
C THR A 129 -2.31 1.92 -2.76
N HIS A 130 -1.25 2.59 -3.22
CA HIS A 130 -0.98 2.72 -4.65
C HIS A 130 -0.77 1.37 -5.32
N LEU A 131 0.07 0.50 -4.75
CA LEU A 131 0.36 -0.82 -5.32
C LEU A 131 -0.90 -1.69 -5.42
N VAL A 132 -1.63 -1.87 -4.32
CA VAL A 132 -2.80 -2.75 -4.30
C VAL A 132 -3.90 -2.21 -5.20
N SER A 133 -4.16 -0.90 -5.16
CA SER A 133 -5.20 -0.30 -6.01
C SER A 133 -4.85 -0.39 -7.49
N TYR A 134 -3.58 -0.31 -7.85
CA TYR A 134 -3.12 -0.45 -9.22
C TYR A 134 -3.23 -1.90 -9.72
N LEU A 135 -2.76 -2.87 -8.92
CA LEU A 135 -2.77 -4.29 -9.29
C LEU A 135 -4.19 -4.87 -9.32
N THR A 136 -5.02 -4.56 -8.32
CA THR A 136 -6.30 -5.25 -8.12
C THR A 136 -7.49 -4.47 -8.65
N ARG A 137 -7.27 -3.39 -9.42
CA ARG A 137 -8.33 -2.52 -9.92
C ARG A 137 -9.49 -3.29 -10.58
N PRO A 138 -9.26 -4.25 -11.51
CA PRO A 138 -10.36 -5.00 -12.13
C PRO A 138 -11.20 -5.74 -11.08
N ALA A 139 -10.55 -6.49 -10.19
CA ALA A 139 -11.22 -7.22 -9.11
C ALA A 139 -11.97 -6.31 -8.14
N MET A 140 -11.48 -5.10 -7.87
CA MET A 140 -12.22 -4.14 -7.04
C MET A 140 -13.51 -3.68 -7.69
N ARG A 141 -13.52 -3.50 -9.01
CA ARG A 141 -14.75 -3.25 -9.76
C ARG A 141 -15.68 -4.46 -9.70
N SER A 142 -15.18 -5.66 -9.97
CA SER A 142 -15.97 -6.89 -9.94
C SER A 142 -16.59 -7.16 -8.57
N LEU A 143 -15.84 -6.97 -7.49
CA LEU A 143 -16.31 -7.14 -6.11
C LEU A 143 -17.30 -6.05 -5.68
N THR A 144 -17.16 -4.82 -6.18
CA THR A 144 -18.13 -3.74 -5.92
C THR A 144 -19.49 -4.06 -6.54
N TYR A 145 -19.50 -4.72 -7.70
CA TYR A 145 -20.71 -5.15 -8.41
C TYR A 145 -20.88 -6.68 -8.36
N ASN A 146 -20.54 -7.28 -7.22
CA ASN A 146 -20.56 -8.73 -7.06
C ASN A 146 -21.96 -9.32 -7.23
N ASP A 147 -23.00 -8.54 -6.96
CA ASP A 147 -24.39 -8.89 -7.25
C ASP A 147 -24.63 -9.27 -8.72
N LYS A 148 -23.86 -8.68 -9.64
CA LYS A 148 -23.90 -8.96 -11.08
C LYS A 148 -22.81 -9.92 -11.53
N THR A 149 -21.59 -9.80 -11.00
CA THR A 149 -20.46 -10.63 -11.47
C THR A 149 -20.47 -12.03 -10.89
N GLY A 150 -21.06 -12.24 -9.72
CA GLY A 150 -21.04 -13.55 -9.05
C GLY A 150 -19.64 -14.03 -8.66
N LEU A 151 -18.64 -13.14 -8.61
CA LEU A 151 -17.24 -13.50 -8.37
C LEU A 151 -17.03 -14.21 -7.02
N VAL A 152 -17.80 -13.82 -6.01
CA VAL A 152 -17.83 -14.47 -4.69
C VAL A 152 -19.25 -14.93 -4.39
N ILE A 153 -19.42 -16.23 -4.14
CA ILE A 153 -20.70 -16.85 -3.80
C ILE A 153 -20.78 -17.05 -2.29
N ASP A 154 -21.93 -16.74 -1.71
CA ASP A 154 -22.25 -17.09 -0.32
C ASP A 154 -22.59 -18.59 -0.25
N PRO A 155 -21.81 -19.41 0.46
CA PRO A 155 -22.03 -20.85 0.53
C PRO A 155 -23.37 -21.22 1.20
N GLN A 156 -23.93 -20.35 2.04
CA GLN A 156 -25.20 -20.63 2.72
C GLN A 156 -26.41 -20.43 1.81
N THR A 157 -26.35 -19.44 0.93
CA THR A 157 -27.49 -19.04 0.09
C THR A 157 -27.33 -19.41 -1.38
N ASN A 158 -26.13 -19.86 -1.77
CA ASN A 158 -25.71 -20.13 -3.14
C ASN A 158 -25.98 -18.96 -4.11
N LYS A 159 -25.95 -17.74 -3.58
CA LYS A 159 -26.16 -16.49 -4.32
C LYS A 159 -24.91 -15.62 -4.22
N PRO A 160 -24.72 -14.63 -5.11
CA PRO A 160 -23.61 -13.71 -4.99
C PRO A 160 -23.59 -13.01 -3.62
N ALA A 161 -22.44 -13.08 -2.96
CA ALA A 161 -22.23 -12.46 -1.66
C ALA A 161 -22.45 -10.94 -1.76
N LYS A 162 -23.12 -10.37 -0.76
CA LYS A 162 -23.42 -8.94 -0.70
C LYS A 162 -22.64 -8.28 0.42
N GLY A 163 -22.32 -7.01 0.20
CA GLY A 163 -21.75 -6.14 1.22
C GLY A 163 -20.71 -5.17 0.67
N PRO A 164 -20.26 -4.24 1.50
CA PRO A 164 -19.18 -3.33 1.14
C PRO A 164 -17.87 -4.11 0.96
N MET A 165 -17.17 -3.81 -0.12
CA MET A 165 -15.82 -4.31 -0.36
C MET A 165 -14.81 -3.48 0.43
N GLY A 166 -13.78 -4.14 0.97
CA GLY A 166 -12.66 -3.46 1.60
C GLY A 166 -11.36 -4.25 1.55
N ILE A 167 -10.25 -3.51 1.54
CA ILE A 167 -8.89 -4.04 1.72
C ILE A 167 -8.41 -3.58 3.09
N MET A 168 -8.17 -4.52 4.01
CA MET A 168 -7.84 -4.20 5.40
C MET A 168 -6.42 -4.66 5.72
N LEU A 169 -5.65 -3.79 6.37
CA LEU A 169 -4.36 -4.14 6.95
C LEU A 169 -4.59 -4.98 8.21
N GLY A 170 -4.03 -6.19 8.24
CA GLY A 170 -4.06 -7.08 9.40
C GLY A 170 -2.85 -6.89 10.31
N SER A 171 -1.66 -6.79 9.74
CA SER A 171 -0.43 -6.52 10.47
C SER A 171 0.65 -5.92 9.58
N VAL A 172 1.63 -5.29 10.22
CA VAL A 172 2.84 -4.78 9.57
C VAL A 172 4.02 -4.99 10.50
N ALA A 173 5.09 -5.59 9.98
CA ALA A 173 6.38 -5.68 10.65
C ALA A 173 7.38 -4.83 9.87
N CYS A 174 8.15 -3.99 10.56
CA CYS A 174 9.16 -3.13 9.96
C CYS A 174 10.49 -3.30 10.68
N THR A 175 11.55 -3.47 9.90
CA THR A 175 12.93 -3.55 10.39
C THR A 175 13.68 -2.31 9.91
N PHE A 176 14.34 -1.61 10.85
CA PHE A 176 15.11 -0.40 10.58
C PHE A 176 16.60 -0.76 10.53
N LYS A 177 17.28 -0.31 9.48
CA LYS A 177 18.69 -0.65 9.21
C LYS A 177 19.60 0.59 9.17
N ARG A 178 19.12 1.70 8.60
CA ARG A 178 19.86 2.97 8.48
C ARG A 178 18.92 4.15 8.61
N GLU A 179 19.42 5.22 9.21
CA GLU A 179 18.69 6.47 9.40
C GLU A 179 18.30 7.17 8.08
N ILE A 180 17.20 7.91 8.12
CA ILE A 180 16.80 8.87 7.07
C ILE A 180 16.86 10.26 7.70
N ARG A 181 17.71 11.13 7.18
CA ARG A 181 17.89 12.50 7.70
C ARG A 181 16.81 13.45 7.19
N ALA A 182 16.63 14.56 7.91
CA ALA A 182 15.70 15.63 7.56
C ALA A 182 15.80 16.04 6.08
N TYR A 183 14.64 16.15 5.44
CA TYR A 183 14.41 16.53 4.05
C TYR A 183 15.13 15.70 2.98
N ARG A 184 15.80 14.61 3.35
CA ARG A 184 16.39 13.69 2.38
C ARG A 184 15.30 12.93 1.64
N GLY A 185 15.45 12.88 0.31
CA GLY A 185 14.58 12.11 -0.57
C GLY A 185 14.91 10.63 -0.53
N TYR A 186 13.88 9.81 -0.46
CA TYR A 186 13.98 8.36 -0.49
C TYR A 186 12.82 7.77 -1.28
N GLU A 187 12.99 6.52 -1.69
CA GLU A 187 12.03 5.77 -2.46
C GLU A 187 11.53 4.57 -1.66
N LEU A 188 10.25 4.25 -1.84
CA LEU A 188 9.63 3.02 -1.37
C LEU A 188 9.42 2.11 -2.56
N TRP A 189 10.05 0.94 -2.52
CA TRP A 189 9.91 -0.10 -3.53
C TRP A 189 9.01 -1.19 -2.97
N SER A 190 7.73 -1.15 -3.34
CA SER A 190 6.69 -2.05 -2.84
C SER A 190 6.32 -3.09 -3.88
N LYS A 191 6.26 -4.37 -3.51
CA LYS A 191 5.75 -5.46 -4.37
C LYS A 191 4.96 -6.49 -3.57
N VAL A 192 4.17 -7.30 -4.26
CA VAL A 192 3.62 -8.53 -3.67
C VAL A 192 4.79 -9.44 -3.29
N LEU A 193 4.78 -9.92 -2.05
CA LEU A 193 5.70 -10.90 -1.53
C LEU A 193 5.16 -12.32 -1.78
N SER A 194 3.92 -12.56 -1.35
CA SER A 194 3.23 -13.85 -1.48
C SER A 194 1.75 -13.72 -1.08
N TRP A 195 1.01 -14.82 -1.06
CA TRP A 195 -0.31 -14.94 -0.44
C TRP A 195 -0.54 -16.35 0.10
N ASP A 196 -1.46 -16.43 1.07
CA ASP A 196 -2.05 -17.66 1.58
C ASP A 196 -3.58 -17.66 1.34
N ARG A 197 -4.29 -18.54 2.06
CA ARG A 197 -5.75 -18.69 2.02
C ARG A 197 -6.53 -17.41 2.34
N LYS A 198 -5.99 -16.54 3.18
CA LYS A 198 -6.65 -15.37 3.78
C LYS A 198 -5.94 -14.05 3.48
N TRP A 199 -4.62 -14.08 3.38
CA TRP A 199 -3.76 -12.90 3.43
C TRP A 199 -2.94 -12.74 2.15
N LEU A 200 -2.89 -11.50 1.66
CA LEU A 200 -1.92 -11.04 0.69
C LEU A 200 -0.78 -10.35 1.43
N TYR A 201 0.45 -10.80 1.18
CA TYR A 201 1.65 -10.23 1.77
C TYR A 201 2.35 -9.31 0.78
N MET A 202 2.75 -8.14 1.24
CA MET A 202 3.54 -7.17 0.47
C MET A 202 4.85 -6.89 1.20
N VAL A 203 5.94 -6.76 0.45
CA VAL A 203 7.21 -6.30 0.97
C VAL A 203 7.49 -4.90 0.43
N THR A 204 8.00 -4.02 1.29
CA THR A 204 8.42 -2.67 0.92
C THR A 204 9.84 -2.42 1.43
N HIS A 205 10.71 -1.95 0.54
CA HIS A 205 12.06 -1.51 0.89
C HIS A 205 12.15 0.01 0.79
N PHE A 206 12.70 0.62 1.84
CA PHE A 206 13.06 2.03 1.85
C PHE A 206 14.51 2.18 1.42
N VAL A 207 14.77 2.97 0.38
CA VAL A 207 16.11 3.19 -0.17
C VAL A 207 16.35 4.67 -0.45
N PRO A 208 17.59 5.17 -0.38
CA PRO A 208 17.89 6.53 -0.83
C PRO A 208 17.40 6.76 -2.26
N LYS A 209 16.92 7.97 -2.56
CA LYS A 209 16.41 8.29 -3.90
C LYS A 209 17.48 8.03 -4.96
N GLY A 210 17.10 7.38 -6.05
CA GLY A 210 17.99 7.04 -7.15
C GLY A 210 18.99 5.91 -6.86
N THR A 211 18.77 5.13 -5.79
CA THR A 211 19.62 3.98 -5.45
C THR A 211 19.62 2.90 -6.53
N ALA A 212 18.46 2.64 -7.12
CA ALA A 212 18.26 1.63 -8.15
C ALA A 212 17.39 2.19 -9.28
N LYS A 213 17.45 1.55 -10.44
CA LYS A 213 16.56 1.80 -11.58
C LYS A 213 16.05 0.46 -12.10
N PRO A 214 14.78 0.36 -12.51
CA PRO A 214 14.28 -0.85 -13.12
C PRO A 214 14.91 -1.03 -14.51
N THR A 215 15.00 -2.27 -14.99
CA THR A 215 15.45 -2.58 -16.35
C THR A 215 14.43 -2.18 -17.41
N GLU A 216 13.16 -2.17 -17.05
CA GLU A 216 12.02 -1.88 -17.91
C GLU A 216 10.87 -1.28 -17.10
N TRP A 217 9.92 -0.65 -17.79
CA TRP A 217 8.65 -0.24 -17.22
C TRP A 217 7.52 -0.99 -17.91
N LEU A 218 6.75 -1.78 -17.15
CA LEU A 218 5.63 -2.55 -17.70
C LEU A 218 4.41 -1.67 -18.04
N ASP A 219 4.25 -0.52 -17.39
CA ASP A 219 3.25 0.47 -17.80
C ASP A 219 3.87 1.34 -18.90
N PRO A 220 3.34 1.30 -20.15
CA PRO A 220 3.89 2.03 -21.28
C PRO A 220 4.01 3.54 -21.04
N ARG A 221 3.19 4.10 -20.15
CA ARG A 221 3.21 5.52 -19.79
C ARG A 221 4.50 5.94 -19.09
N PHE A 222 5.24 4.98 -18.53
CA PHE A 222 6.54 5.21 -17.91
C PHE A 222 7.71 4.90 -18.87
N GLY A 223 7.45 4.64 -20.15
CA GLY A 223 8.49 4.36 -21.15
C GLY A 223 9.53 5.48 -21.33
N LYS A 224 9.22 6.71 -20.92
CA LYS A 224 10.17 7.86 -20.92
C LYS A 224 10.97 7.99 -19.61
N VAL A 225 10.63 7.23 -18.57
CA VAL A 225 11.36 7.26 -17.30
C VAL A 225 12.62 6.42 -17.42
N ARG A 226 13.73 6.94 -16.92
CA ARG A 226 15.05 6.31 -17.05
C ARG A 226 15.03 4.87 -16.51
N THR A 227 15.54 3.95 -17.31
CA THR A 227 15.82 2.57 -16.94
C THR A 227 17.30 2.39 -16.61
N ARG A 228 17.65 1.22 -16.07
CA ARG A 228 19.02 0.84 -15.76
C ARG A 228 19.85 0.74 -17.04
N SER A 229 21.00 1.40 -17.06
CA SER A 229 22.01 1.32 -18.12
C SER A 229 23.20 0.46 -17.70
N GLY A 230 24.09 0.11 -18.63
CA GLY A 230 25.32 -0.63 -18.31
C GLY A 230 26.29 0.10 -17.37
N LYS A 231 26.10 1.41 -17.15
CA LYS A 231 26.88 2.21 -16.19
C LYS A 231 26.32 2.18 -14.77
N ASP A 232 25.07 1.74 -14.60
CA ASP A 232 24.43 1.66 -13.31
C ASP A 232 24.78 0.35 -12.59
N ALA A 233 24.82 0.37 -11.26
CA ALA A 233 25.05 -0.83 -10.47
C ALA A 233 24.00 -1.93 -10.76
N SER A 234 24.45 -3.18 -10.83
CA SER A 234 23.61 -4.37 -11.05
C SER A 234 23.24 -5.11 -9.75
N GLY A 235 23.80 -4.71 -8.61
CA GLY A 235 23.59 -5.31 -7.29
C GLY A 235 24.14 -4.46 -6.15
N GLY A 236 24.13 -5.00 -4.92
CA GLY A 236 24.68 -4.35 -3.72
C GLY A 236 23.73 -3.34 -3.06
N TRP A 237 22.47 -3.25 -3.50
CA TRP A 237 21.49 -2.31 -2.96
C TRP A 237 21.04 -2.66 -1.54
N GLU A 238 21.17 -3.91 -1.11
CA GLU A 238 20.86 -4.37 0.25
C GLU A 238 21.65 -3.60 1.31
N LYS A 239 22.87 -3.16 0.96
CA LYS A 239 23.73 -2.30 1.80
C LYS A 239 23.30 -0.83 1.82
N LYS A 240 22.26 -0.44 1.09
CA LYS A 240 21.72 0.93 1.07
C LYS A 240 20.30 1.01 1.62
N ILE A 241 19.69 -0.13 1.98
CA ILE A 241 18.35 -0.16 2.55
C ILE A 241 18.34 0.59 3.89
N HIS A 242 17.40 1.54 4.02
CA HIS A 242 17.06 2.23 5.27
C HIS A 242 16.19 1.35 6.15
N ALA A 243 15.13 0.76 5.58
CA ALA A 243 14.20 -0.10 6.29
C ALA A 243 13.55 -1.12 5.35
N THR A 244 13.06 -2.22 5.91
CA THR A 244 12.26 -3.21 5.18
C THR A 244 11.02 -3.56 5.98
N ALA A 245 9.87 -3.49 5.33
CA ALA A 245 8.59 -3.82 5.95
C ALA A 245 7.86 -4.92 5.19
N VAL A 246 7.20 -5.79 5.94
CA VAL A 246 6.25 -6.78 5.42
C VAL A 246 4.87 -6.44 5.95
N SER A 247 3.89 -6.43 5.06
CA SER A 247 2.50 -6.05 5.37
C SER A 247 1.55 -7.16 4.97
N LYS A 248 0.55 -7.39 5.81
CA LYS A 248 -0.42 -8.48 5.70
C LYS A 248 -1.81 -7.88 5.46
N TYR A 249 -2.40 -8.13 4.29
CA TYR A 249 -3.69 -7.57 3.87
C TYR A 249 -4.76 -8.64 3.68
N VAL A 250 -5.99 -8.34 4.07
CA VAL A 250 -7.15 -9.18 3.80
C VAL A 250 -8.15 -8.45 2.91
N PHE A 251 -8.69 -9.16 1.93
CA PHE A 251 -9.80 -8.69 1.13
C PHE A 251 -11.11 -9.10 1.79
N LYS A 252 -12.06 -8.18 1.87
CA LYS A 252 -13.37 -8.37 2.50
C LYS A 252 -14.48 -7.98 1.53
N LEU A 253 -15.57 -8.73 1.59
CA LEU A 253 -16.85 -8.39 0.97
C LEU A 253 -17.95 -8.60 2.01
N GLY A 254 -18.37 -7.52 2.67
CA GLY A 254 -19.21 -7.61 3.87
C GLY A 254 -18.56 -8.47 4.95
N ARG A 255 -19.26 -9.52 5.40
CA ARG A 255 -18.73 -10.48 6.39
C ARG A 255 -17.70 -11.46 5.82
N PHE A 256 -17.66 -11.62 4.49
CA PHE A 256 -16.85 -12.64 3.84
C PHE A 256 -15.40 -12.19 3.69
N THR A 257 -14.48 -13.10 3.97
CA THR A 257 -13.08 -12.98 3.54
C THR A 257 -12.98 -13.49 2.12
N VAL A 258 -12.46 -12.65 1.22
CA VAL A 258 -12.21 -13.01 -0.17
C VAL A 258 -10.80 -13.56 -0.30
N HIS A 259 -10.67 -14.74 -0.89
CA HIS A 259 -9.37 -15.39 -1.10
C HIS A 259 -8.49 -14.54 -2.04
N PRO A 260 -7.21 -14.26 -1.72
CA PRO A 260 -6.33 -13.45 -2.56
C PRO A 260 -6.26 -13.93 -4.02
N ALA A 261 -6.21 -15.24 -4.27
CA ALA A 261 -6.22 -15.79 -5.63
C ALA A 261 -7.47 -15.45 -6.47
N ILE A 262 -8.64 -15.19 -5.85
CA ILE A 262 -9.82 -14.69 -6.59
C ILE A 262 -9.54 -13.28 -7.10
N VAL A 263 -8.98 -12.43 -6.24
CA VAL A 263 -8.68 -11.03 -6.55
C VAL A 263 -7.57 -10.93 -7.59
N LEU A 264 -6.50 -11.71 -7.44
CA LEU A 264 -5.39 -11.73 -8.38
C LEU A 264 -5.79 -12.34 -9.73
N GLY A 265 -6.57 -13.42 -9.71
CA GLY A 265 -7.10 -14.06 -10.93
C GLY A 265 -8.03 -13.15 -11.73
N ASP A 266 -9.02 -12.53 -11.08
CA ASP A 266 -9.94 -11.58 -11.74
C ASP A 266 -9.21 -10.32 -12.26
N SER A 267 -8.04 -10.01 -11.69
CA SER A 267 -7.17 -8.92 -12.16
C SER A 267 -6.20 -9.32 -13.29
N GLY A 268 -6.28 -10.55 -13.81
CA GLY A 268 -5.41 -11.04 -14.88
C GLY A 268 -3.96 -11.35 -14.45
N LEU A 269 -3.71 -11.43 -13.14
CA LEU A 269 -2.37 -11.58 -12.58
C LEU A 269 -1.98 -13.03 -12.30
N LEU A 270 -2.92 -13.97 -12.38
CA LEU A 270 -2.65 -15.39 -12.23
C LEU A 270 -2.85 -16.11 -13.56
N PRO A 271 -1.87 -16.88 -14.05
CA PRO A 271 -2.03 -17.74 -15.22
C PRO A 271 -2.93 -18.93 -14.87
N GLU A 272 -3.39 -19.67 -15.88
CA GLU A 272 -4.12 -20.91 -15.65
C GLU A 272 -3.25 -21.95 -14.95
N ARG A 273 -3.81 -22.59 -13.92
CA ARG A 273 -3.13 -23.64 -13.12
C ARG A 273 -3.96 -24.92 -13.15
N PRO A 274 -3.37 -26.08 -13.46
CA PRO A 274 -4.03 -27.37 -13.31
C PRO A 274 -4.56 -27.57 -11.88
N GLY A 275 -5.84 -27.95 -11.75
CA GLY A 275 -6.51 -28.07 -10.45
C GLY A 275 -6.86 -26.73 -9.77
N GLY A 276 -6.50 -25.59 -10.35
CA GLY A 276 -6.83 -24.25 -9.87
C GLY A 276 -6.00 -23.74 -8.70
N TRP A 277 -6.04 -22.43 -8.47
CA TRP A 277 -5.28 -21.74 -7.41
C TRP A 277 -5.84 -21.86 -6.00
N ARG A 278 -6.97 -22.57 -5.84
CA ARG A 278 -7.74 -22.64 -4.59
C ARG A 278 -8.07 -24.07 -4.14
N SER A 279 -7.50 -25.06 -4.80
CA SER A 279 -7.62 -26.47 -4.41
C SER A 279 -6.67 -26.84 -3.27
N GLY A 280 -6.73 -28.09 -2.81
CA GLY A 280 -5.94 -28.59 -1.69
C GLY A 280 -6.44 -28.11 -0.32
N ASP A 281 -5.92 -28.72 0.74
CA ASP A 281 -6.38 -28.51 2.12
C ASP A 281 -6.19 -27.05 2.58
N ASN A 282 -5.05 -26.46 2.20
CA ASN A 282 -4.72 -25.08 2.49
C ASN A 282 -5.36 -24.08 1.51
N GLN A 283 -6.15 -24.55 0.53
CA GLN A 283 -6.81 -23.73 -0.50
C GLN A 283 -5.84 -22.85 -1.31
N VAL A 284 -4.61 -23.31 -1.54
CA VAL A 284 -3.58 -22.59 -2.32
C VAL A 284 -3.08 -23.41 -3.51
N GLY A 285 -3.89 -24.37 -3.95
CA GLY A 285 -3.59 -25.37 -4.96
C GLY A 285 -2.71 -26.52 -4.44
N ASP A 286 -2.41 -27.49 -5.30
CA ASP A 286 -1.54 -28.62 -4.96
C ASP A 286 -0.11 -28.18 -4.57
N GLU A 287 0.22 -28.36 -3.28
CA GLU A 287 1.51 -28.00 -2.70
C GLU A 287 2.57 -29.12 -2.86
N SER A 288 2.17 -30.32 -3.26
CA SER A 288 3.06 -31.48 -3.45
C SER A 288 3.89 -31.40 -4.74
N VAL A 289 3.47 -30.55 -5.69
CA VAL A 289 4.18 -30.33 -6.96
C VAL A 289 5.62 -29.91 -6.70
N ASP A 290 6.56 -30.61 -7.33
CA ASP A 290 7.97 -30.24 -7.35
C ASP A 290 8.23 -29.03 -8.27
N LEU A 291 8.85 -28.01 -7.70
CA LEU A 291 9.20 -26.74 -8.35
C LEU A 291 10.70 -26.45 -8.26
N GLY A 292 11.52 -27.41 -7.83
CA GLY A 292 12.98 -27.24 -7.68
C GLY A 292 13.69 -26.87 -8.99
N VAL A 293 13.10 -27.21 -10.13
CA VAL A 293 13.61 -26.86 -11.47
C VAL A 293 13.38 -25.40 -11.86
N VAL A 294 12.56 -24.64 -11.13
CA VAL A 294 12.21 -23.26 -11.50
C VAL A 294 13.29 -22.29 -11.02
N ASN A 295 14.05 -21.72 -11.96
CA ASN A 295 15.02 -20.67 -11.65
C ASN A 295 14.35 -19.29 -11.53
N LEU A 296 14.14 -18.82 -10.30
CA LEU A 296 13.60 -17.48 -10.00
C LEU A 296 14.60 -16.33 -10.22
N LEU A 297 15.90 -16.61 -10.41
CA LEU A 297 16.94 -15.60 -10.60
C LEU A 297 17.09 -15.14 -12.05
N ALA A 298 16.71 -15.98 -13.01
CA ALA A 298 16.70 -15.64 -14.43
C ALA A 298 15.37 -14.97 -14.83
N ASP A 299 15.32 -14.17 -15.90
CA ASP A 299 14.02 -13.82 -16.48
C ASP A 299 13.42 -15.03 -17.19
N GLY A 300 12.10 -15.08 -17.34
CA GLY A 300 11.44 -16.15 -18.06
C GLY A 300 9.92 -16.01 -18.05
N GLU A 301 9.25 -16.98 -18.67
CA GLU A 301 7.80 -16.97 -18.77
C GLU A 301 7.14 -17.08 -17.40
N TRP A 302 6.08 -16.30 -17.19
CA TRP A 302 5.31 -16.29 -15.95
C TRP A 302 4.15 -17.28 -16.04
N ASP A 303 4.51 -18.55 -16.18
CA ASP A 303 3.57 -19.67 -16.08
C ASP A 303 3.15 -19.94 -14.61
N TRP A 304 2.23 -20.88 -14.42
CA TRP A 304 1.74 -21.18 -13.08
C TRP A 304 2.81 -21.75 -12.15
N LYS A 305 3.79 -22.49 -12.69
CA LYS A 305 4.90 -23.07 -11.90
C LYS A 305 5.79 -21.96 -11.35
N ARG A 306 6.13 -20.97 -12.16
CA ARG A 306 6.92 -19.80 -11.75
C ARG A 306 6.19 -18.94 -10.73
N VAL A 307 4.91 -18.68 -10.96
CA VAL A 307 4.08 -17.92 -10.01
C VAL A 307 3.97 -18.65 -8.67
N GLU A 308 3.76 -19.96 -8.67
CA GLU A 308 3.69 -20.77 -7.46
C GLU A 308 5.06 -20.86 -6.75
N ALA A 309 6.15 -21.04 -7.48
CA ALA A 309 7.49 -21.05 -6.91
C ALA A 309 7.81 -19.71 -6.22
N GLN A 310 7.46 -18.59 -6.85
CA GLN A 310 7.62 -17.26 -6.26
C GLN A 310 6.72 -17.07 -5.02
N ARG A 311 5.47 -17.58 -5.05
CA ARG A 311 4.56 -17.58 -3.89
C ARG A 311 5.18 -18.36 -2.72
N ARG A 312 5.59 -19.62 -2.93
CA ARG A 312 6.21 -20.45 -1.88
C ARG A 312 7.46 -19.81 -1.32
N LYS A 313 8.34 -19.27 -2.18
CA LYS A 313 9.54 -18.55 -1.74
C LYS A 313 9.21 -17.35 -0.86
N GLY A 314 8.17 -16.59 -1.20
CA GLY A 314 7.72 -15.47 -0.37
C GLY A 314 7.06 -15.92 0.95
N MET A 315 6.44 -17.11 0.98
CA MET A 315 5.85 -17.67 2.21
C MET A 315 6.90 -18.05 3.25
N GLU A 316 8.13 -18.42 2.86
CA GLU A 316 9.23 -18.63 3.80
C GLU A 316 9.43 -17.41 4.71
N ILE A 317 9.32 -16.19 4.17
CA ILE A 317 9.44 -14.94 4.94
C ILE A 317 8.10 -14.56 5.58
N ALA A 318 7.00 -14.67 4.84
CA ALA A 318 5.69 -14.25 5.32
C ALA A 318 5.22 -15.09 6.54
N GLY A 319 5.59 -16.37 6.60
CA GLY A 319 5.29 -17.26 7.73
C GLY A 319 5.85 -16.74 9.05
N HIS A 320 7.07 -16.18 9.07
CA HIS A 320 7.64 -15.58 10.27
C HIS A 320 6.85 -14.36 10.77
N VAL A 321 6.31 -13.56 9.84
CA VAL A 321 5.47 -12.40 10.20
C VAL A 321 4.09 -12.85 10.66
N GLN A 322 3.59 -13.95 10.10
CA GLN A 322 2.33 -14.55 10.52
C GLN A 322 2.42 -15.17 11.91
N ALA A 323 3.55 -15.80 12.27
CA ALA A 323 3.78 -16.38 13.59
C ALA A 323 3.71 -15.35 14.74
N LEU A 324 3.87 -14.05 14.45
CA LEU A 324 3.64 -13.00 15.45
C LEU A 324 2.20 -12.96 15.96
N ASP A 325 1.21 -13.48 15.21
CA ASP A 325 -0.17 -13.53 15.70
C ASP A 325 -0.29 -14.46 16.93
N GLU A 326 0.56 -15.49 17.03
CA GLU A 326 0.59 -16.48 18.14
C GLU A 326 1.05 -15.85 19.45
N THR A 327 1.78 -14.72 19.42
CA THR A 327 2.23 -14.05 20.66
C THR A 327 1.08 -13.50 21.50
N THR A 328 -0.14 -13.47 20.96
CA THR A 328 -1.35 -13.14 21.72
C THR A 328 -1.53 -14.07 22.92
N GLU A 329 -1.12 -15.34 22.80
CA GLU A 329 -1.21 -16.35 23.87
C GLU A 329 -0.21 -16.10 25.00
N LEU A 330 0.82 -15.28 24.77
CA LEU A 330 1.82 -14.92 25.79
C LEU A 330 1.32 -13.87 26.78
N PHE A 331 0.18 -13.22 26.50
CA PHE A 331 -0.39 -12.23 27.40
C PHE A 331 -1.15 -12.92 28.55
N ASP A 332 -0.54 -12.97 29.72
CA ASP A 332 -1.06 -13.64 30.93
C ASP A 332 -1.76 -12.67 31.90
N GLY A 333 -1.91 -11.40 31.52
CA GLY A 333 -2.48 -10.36 32.38
C GLY A 333 -1.64 -9.99 33.60
N GLY A 334 -0.35 -10.38 33.65
CA GLY A 334 0.51 -10.18 34.81
C GLY A 334 0.18 -11.15 35.94
N THR A 335 -0.06 -12.43 35.63
CA THR A 335 -0.40 -13.48 36.61
C THR A 335 0.59 -13.52 37.78
N TYR A 336 1.86 -13.18 37.52
CA TYR A 336 2.93 -13.14 38.51
C TYR A 336 3.40 -11.71 38.87
N GLY A 337 2.53 -10.72 38.69
CA GLY A 337 2.81 -9.31 38.98
C GLY A 337 3.13 -8.48 37.74
N ALA A 338 3.19 -7.16 37.94
CA ALA A 338 3.53 -6.17 36.91
C ALA A 338 4.64 -5.24 37.42
N LEU A 339 5.49 -4.75 36.52
CA LEU A 339 6.64 -3.91 36.88
C LEU A 339 6.23 -2.54 37.42
N ALA A 340 5.30 -1.86 36.75
CA ALA A 340 4.81 -0.54 37.13
C ALA A 340 3.52 -0.21 36.37
N ASN A 341 2.77 0.77 36.87
CA ASN A 341 1.70 1.43 36.14
C ASN A 341 2.10 2.89 35.90
N ILE A 342 2.32 3.26 34.63
CA ILE A 342 2.78 4.59 34.24
C ILE A 342 1.63 5.30 33.50
N GLY A 343 1.24 6.47 34.02
CA GLY A 343 0.18 7.32 33.47
C GLY A 343 0.62 8.17 32.26
N PRO A 344 -0.27 9.01 31.70
CA PRO A 344 -0.11 9.55 30.35
C PRO A 344 1.18 10.37 30.19
N CYS A 345 1.98 9.99 29.20
CA CYS A 345 3.15 10.72 28.71
C CYS A 345 2.75 11.80 27.72
#